data_AF-A0A0G1QFP4-F1
#
_entry.id   AF-A0A0G1QFP4-F1
#
_cell.length_a   1.000
_cell.length_b   1.000
_cell.length_c   1.000
_cell.angle_alpha   90.00
_cell.angle_beta   90.00
_cell.angle_gamma   90.00
#
_symmetry.space_group_name_H-M   'P 1'
#
loop_
_entity.id
_entity.type
_entity.pdbx_description
1 polymer ?
#
loop_
_entity_poly.entity_id
_entity_poly.type
_entity_poly.pdbx_seq_one_letter_code
_entity_poly.pdbx_strand_id
1 'polypeptide(L)' 'MIVDDVQIRVKAGDGGDGAVAFNKNLMTLGPVGGNGGNGGSI' A
#
# COMPACT_ATOMS: atom_id res chain seq x y z
N MET A 1 8.37 -1.40 -43.54
CA MET A 1 8.22 -1.64 -42.09
C MET A 1 6.87 -1.09 -41.70
N ILE A 2 5.97 -1.93 -41.18
CA ILE A 2 4.68 -1.49 -40.64
C ILE A 2 4.89 -1.27 -39.14
N VAL A 3 4.57 -0.08 -38.66
CA VAL A 3 4.57 0.28 -37.23
C VAL A 3 3.11 0.37 -36.82
N ASP A 4 2.76 -0.30 -35.74
CA ASP A 4 1.42 -0.26 -35.15
C ASP A 4 1.48 0.55 -33.85
N ASP A 5 0.60 1.54 -33.74
CA ASP A 5 0.57 2.49 -32.62
C ASP A 5 -0.64 2.20 -31.73
N VAL A 6 -0.39 1.86 -30.47
CA VAL A 6 -1.45 1.60 -29.49
C VAL A 6 -1.23 2.44 -28.25
N GLN A 7 -2.30 3.10 -27.81
CA GLN A 7 -2.33 3.81 -26.54
C GLN A 7 -2.98 2.93 -25.48
N ILE A 8 -2.28 2.71 -24.37
CA ILE A 8 -2.82 2.02 -23.20
C ILE A 8 -2.74 2.92 -21.98
N ARG A 9 -3.70 2.74 -21.07
CA ARG A 9 -3.66 3.33 -19.74
C ARG A 9 -3.28 2.25 -18.77
N VAL A 10 -2.22 2.50 -18.02
CA VAL A 10 -1.73 1.59 -16.99
C VAL A 10 -1.70 2.35 -15.67
N LYS A 11 -2.18 1.71 -14.60
CA LYS A 11 -2.11 2.23 -13.23
C LYS A 11 -1.44 1.19 -12.33
N ALA A 12 -0.45 1.61 -11.58
CA ALA A 12 0.26 0.73 -10.67
C ALA A 12 -0.61 0.41 -9.45
N GLY A 13 -0.28 -0.64 -8.71
CA GLY A 13 -1.01 -0.98 -7.50
C GLY A 13 -0.90 0.12 -6.45
N ASP A 14 -2.01 0.50 -5.83
CA ASP A 14 -1.98 1.41 -4.69
C ASP A 14 -1.25 0.76 -3.50
N GLY A 15 -0.60 1.57 -2.67
CA GLY A 15 -0.04 1.10 -1.40
C GLY A 15 -1.15 0.72 -0.41
N GLY A 16 -0.84 -0.19 0.51
CA GLY A 16 -1.75 -0.55 1.59
C GLY A 16 -1.74 0.51 2.69
N ASP A 17 -2.87 0.69 3.37
CA ASP A 17 -2.97 1.63 4.50
C ASP A 17 -2.23 1.08 5.74
N GLY A 18 -1.60 1.98 6.49
CA GLY A 18 -1.14 1.68 7.83
C GLY A 18 -2.29 1.64 8.82
N ALA A 19 -2.06 1.07 10.00
CA ALA A 19 -3.08 0.99 11.04
C ALA A 19 -2.66 1.82 12.26
N VAL A 20 -3.61 2.53 12.87
CA VAL A 20 -3.45 3.10 14.20
C VAL A 20 -4.10 2.15 15.20
N ALA A 21 -3.31 1.64 16.14
CA ALA A 21 -3.80 0.73 17.17
C ALA A 21 -3.06 0.97 18.48
N PHE A 22 -3.68 0.59 19.61
CA PHE A 22 -3.10 0.65 20.95
C PHE A 22 -3.19 -0.71 21.62
N ASN A 23 -2.21 -1.02 22.47
CA ASN A 23 -2.20 -2.26 23.22
C ASN A 23 -3.40 -2.33 24.18
N LYS A 24 -4.12 -3.46 24.19
CA LYS A 24 -5.32 -3.69 25.01
C LYS A 24 -5.06 -4.52 26.27
N ASN A 25 -3.87 -5.09 26.42
CA ASN A 25 -3.54 -5.81 27.65
C ASN A 25 -3.41 -4.82 28.81
N LEU A 26 -3.80 -5.24 30.01
CA LEU A 26 -3.74 -4.39 31.19
C LEU A 26 -2.27 -4.07 31.54
N MET A 27 -2.03 -2.85 32.03
CA MET A 27 -0.71 -2.39 32.50
C MET A 27 0.39 -2.36 31.43
N THR A 28 0.04 -2.46 30.15
CA THR A 28 0.98 -2.22 29.05
C THR A 28 0.60 -0.94 28.32
N LEU A 29 1.63 -0.24 27.85
CA LEU A 29 1.51 1.02 27.14
C LEU A 29 1.95 0.84 25.69
N GLY A 30 1.43 1.71 24.83
CA GLY A 30 2.05 2.00 23.54
C GLY A 30 1.13 1.80 22.34
N PRO A 31 1.34 2.60 21.27
CA PRO A 31 0.78 2.32 19.97
C PRO A 31 1.38 1.03 19.41
N VAL A 32 0.53 0.18 18.84
CA VAL A 32 0.88 -1.09 18.18
C VAL A 32 0.46 -1.11 16.72
N GLY A 33 0.18 0.09 16.19
CA GLY A 33 -0.14 0.30 14.79
C GLY A 33 1.01 -0.07 13.86
N GLY A 34 0.70 -0.75 12.75
CA GLY A 34 1.67 -1.16 11.74
C GLY A 34 1.72 -0.22 10.55
N ASN A 35 2.79 -0.32 9.77
CA ASN A 35 2.95 0.40 8.52
C ASN A 35 2.04 -0.17 7.42
N GLY A 36 1.71 0.68 6.46
CA GLY A 36 1.09 0.29 5.21
C GLY A 36 2.04 -0.46 4.27
N GLY A 37 1.46 -1.18 3.31
CA GLY A 37 2.21 -1.91 2.29
C GLY A 37 2.64 -1.02 1.13
N ASN A 38 3.71 -1.40 0.43
CA ASN A 38 4.13 -0.70 -0.77
C ASN A 38 3.17 -0.98 -1.93
N GLY A 39 2.93 0.04 -2.74
CA GLY A 39 2.21 -0.10 -4.00
C GLY A 39 2.99 -0.93 -5.02
N GLY A 40 2.28 -1.46 -6.01
CA GLY A 40 2.85 -2.26 -7.09
C GLY A 40 3.58 -1.39 -8.11
N SER A 41 4.21 -2.02 -9.10
CA SER A 41 4.87 -1.35 -10.22
C SER A 41 4.35 -1.91 -11.55
N ILE A 42 4.40 -1.09 -12.60
CA ILE A 42 4.15 -1.46 -14.00
C ILE A 42 5.45 -1.31 -14.77
#